data_AF-A0A922J0K5-F1
#
_entry.id   AF-A0A922J0K5-F1
#
_cell.length_a   1.000
_cell.length_b   1.000
_cell.length_c   1.000
_cell.angle_alpha   90.00
_cell.angle_beta   90.00
_cell.angle_gamma   90.00
#
_symmetry.space_group_name_H-M   'P 1'
#
loop_
_entity.id
_entity.type
_entity.pdbx_description
1 polymer ?
#
loop_
_entity_poly.entity_id
_entity_poly.type
_entity_poly.pdbx_seq_one_letter_code
_entity_poly.pdbx_strand_id
1 'polypeptide(L)'
;MHQPQGFSVKGKENLVCKLKKSLYGLKQTPRQWYWKFDNFMCSNGFTRLQADHCFYMKNFDNSYIILLLYVDDMLVAGSSIEEINKLKKQLSKRFEMKDLGAAKQILGMRIIRDRSNDTLKLSEEEYVKKVLRRFNMDKAKPVSTPLASHFRLTKDQSPKMEEEQECMNRIPYASAIGSLMYAMVCTRPDIAQAVGVVSSSQQNLGNDHEQVVPVTVFVAVLCLCLVIGHLLEENRWVNVSIIAILIGCIAGIIILLLSKGKSSHILAFNEELFFIYLLPPIIFNAGFQVKKKQFFQNFLTIMSFGVIGVFISAIIITAGSWWLFPKLGFFGLTARDYVAVGTIFSSTDTVCTLQVLHQDETPLLYSLVFGEGVVNDATTVVLFNAVQKLDISRINGRTALHVIGDFFYLFLASTALGITAGLVTSYVLKTLTFGRHSSVREIALMILMAYLSYMLAELLQLSGILTVFFCGILMSHYTWHNLSEKTFIFLYVGMDALDIEMWRMTKLSFGTSMSIYSTLILLILLCRAALVFPLSVLSNYMNRRAKRTSVFTFKHQIIIWWAGLMRGAVSIALAFKQFTYSGVTLIPINATMITDTIVMVLFSTLVCSSISPIDFS
;
A
#
# COMPACT_ATOMS: atom_id res chain seq x y z
N MET A 1 12.38 29.74 -9.92
CA MET A 1 13.83 30.01 -10.07
C MET A 1 14.00 31.51 -10.14
N HIS A 2 14.98 32.08 -9.45
CA HIS A 2 15.29 33.51 -9.47
C HIS A 2 16.72 33.72 -9.97
N GLN A 3 17.06 34.95 -10.35
CA GLN A 3 18.46 35.28 -10.68
C GLN A 3 19.33 35.09 -9.43
N PRO A 4 20.52 34.49 -9.57
CA PRO A 4 21.43 34.34 -8.45
C PRO A 4 21.83 35.70 -7.88
N GLN A 5 22.05 35.75 -6.56
CA GLN A 5 22.40 36.95 -5.83
C GLN A 5 23.66 37.60 -6.43
N GLY A 6 23.62 38.90 -6.71
CA GLY A 6 24.69 39.63 -7.40
C GLY A 6 24.59 39.69 -8.93
N PHE A 7 23.67 38.94 -9.55
CA PHE A 7 23.43 38.96 -11.01
C PHE A 7 22.05 39.51 -11.39
N SER A 8 21.28 40.01 -10.41
CA SER A 8 19.96 40.61 -10.60
C SER A 8 20.04 41.91 -11.40
N VAL A 9 19.43 41.94 -12.58
CA VAL A 9 19.35 43.17 -13.41
C VAL A 9 18.10 43.97 -13.06
N LYS A 10 18.27 45.25 -12.70
CA LYS A 10 17.16 46.17 -12.37
C LYS A 10 16.13 46.24 -13.51
N GLY A 11 14.85 46.09 -13.19
CA GLY A 11 13.72 46.08 -14.13
C GLY A 11 13.52 44.76 -14.89
N LYS A 12 14.32 43.73 -14.60
CA LYS A 12 14.24 42.39 -15.20
C LYS A 12 14.27 41.28 -14.14
N GLU A 13 13.88 41.58 -12.92
CA GLU A 13 13.98 40.69 -11.74
C GLU A 13 13.17 39.39 -11.91
N ASN A 14 12.12 39.43 -12.75
CA ASN A 14 11.27 38.28 -13.08
C ASN A 14 11.89 37.29 -14.08
N LEU A 15 13.00 37.67 -14.74
CA LEU A 15 13.70 36.78 -15.68
C LEU A 15 14.61 35.79 -14.94
N VAL A 16 14.98 34.70 -15.59
CA VAL A 16 15.93 33.70 -15.07
C VAL A 16 17.13 33.56 -15.99
N CYS A 17 18.30 33.20 -15.45
CA CYS A 17 19.50 33.01 -16.26
C CYS A 17 19.44 31.67 -17.03
N LYS A 18 19.56 31.71 -18.36
CA LYS A 18 19.73 30.51 -19.17
C LYS A 18 21.16 29.98 -19.03
N LEU A 19 21.30 28.83 -18.40
CA LEU A 19 22.59 28.17 -18.23
C LEU A 19 23.06 27.58 -19.58
N LYS A 20 24.17 28.11 -20.14
CA LYS A 20 24.76 27.62 -21.42
C LYS A 20 25.78 26.49 -21.24
N LYS A 21 26.36 26.34 -20.05
CA LYS A 21 27.34 25.31 -19.66
C LYS A 21 27.01 24.77 -18.28
N SER A 22 27.31 23.52 -17.99
CA SER A 22 27.07 22.92 -16.67
C SER A 22 27.80 23.69 -15.56
N LEU A 23 27.09 23.97 -14.46
CA LEU A 23 27.62 24.69 -13.29
C LEU A 23 27.88 23.72 -12.14
N TYR A 24 29.02 23.86 -11.46
CA TYR A 24 29.34 23.03 -10.30
C TYR A 24 28.23 23.08 -9.24
N GLY A 25 27.96 21.94 -8.58
CA GLY A 25 26.90 21.81 -7.57
C GLY A 25 25.49 21.48 -8.11
N LEU A 26 25.25 21.55 -9.42
CA LEU A 26 23.98 21.07 -10.00
C LEU A 26 24.00 19.54 -10.15
N LYS A 27 22.86 18.89 -9.89
CA LYS A 27 22.70 17.42 -9.97
C LYS A 27 23.13 16.84 -11.33
N GLN A 28 22.89 17.57 -12.42
CA GLN A 28 23.26 17.15 -13.79
C GLN A 28 24.74 17.37 -14.13
N THR A 29 25.46 18.21 -13.40
CA THR A 29 26.82 18.62 -13.78
C THR A 29 27.86 17.50 -13.71
N PRO A 30 27.90 16.65 -12.66
CA PRO A 30 28.84 15.53 -12.60
C PRO A 30 28.67 14.59 -13.80
N ARG A 31 27.42 14.34 -14.22
CA ARG A 31 27.12 13.49 -15.39
C ARG A 31 27.62 14.10 -16.69
N GLN A 32 27.40 15.40 -16.90
CA GLN A 32 27.86 16.10 -18.10
C GLN A 32 29.38 16.18 -18.18
N TRP A 33 30.04 16.42 -17.04
CA TRP A 33 31.49 16.37 -16.92
C TRP A 33 32.02 14.97 -17.26
N TYR A 34 31.44 13.93 -16.67
CA TYR A 34 31.84 12.54 -16.90
C TYR A 34 31.67 12.16 -18.38
N TRP A 35 30.52 12.48 -19.00
CA TRP A 35 30.31 12.22 -20.43
C TRP A 35 31.31 12.95 -21.33
N LYS A 36 31.66 14.19 -20.99
CA LYS A 36 32.68 14.94 -21.74
C LYS A 36 34.06 14.28 -21.63
N PHE A 37 34.40 13.76 -20.45
CA PHE A 37 35.65 13.06 -20.20
C PHE A 37 35.69 11.69 -20.88
N ASP A 38 34.65 10.88 -20.71
CA ASP A 38 34.50 9.54 -21.30
C ASP A 38 34.60 9.59 -22.83
N ASN A 39 33.90 10.52 -23.48
CA ASN A 39 33.99 10.73 -24.92
C ASN A 39 35.42 11.06 -25.37
N PHE A 40 36.13 11.89 -24.60
CA PHE A 40 37.52 12.23 -24.90
C PHE A 40 38.43 11.00 -24.75
N MET A 41 38.32 10.25 -23.66
CA MET A 41 39.14 9.05 -23.42
C MET A 41 38.91 7.98 -24.49
N CYS A 42 37.65 7.65 -24.78
CA CYS A 42 37.27 6.69 -25.82
C CYS A 42 37.78 7.12 -27.20
N SER A 43 37.67 8.41 -27.55
CA SER A 43 38.20 8.93 -28.84
C SER A 43 39.73 8.84 -28.95
N ASN A 44 40.45 8.78 -27.82
CA ASN A 44 41.90 8.59 -27.79
C ASN A 44 42.31 7.11 -27.65
N GLY A 45 41.38 6.18 -27.85
CA GLY A 45 41.65 4.74 -27.87
C GLY A 45 41.81 4.10 -26.49
N PHE A 46 41.27 4.72 -25.43
CA PHE A 46 41.14 4.06 -24.13
C PHE A 46 39.87 3.22 -24.08
N THR A 47 39.95 2.07 -23.42
CA THR A 47 38.81 1.22 -23.11
C THR A 47 38.44 1.40 -21.64
N ARG A 48 37.16 1.65 -21.40
CA ARG A 48 36.61 1.74 -20.04
C ARG A 48 36.30 0.35 -19.50
N LEU A 49 36.58 0.10 -18.22
CA LEU A 49 36.20 -1.14 -17.57
C LEU A 49 34.68 -1.18 -17.32
N GLN A 50 34.07 -2.34 -17.56
CA GLN A 50 32.63 -2.51 -17.33
C GLN A 50 32.28 -2.60 -15.85
N ALA A 51 33.16 -3.19 -15.04
CA ALA A 51 32.99 -3.30 -13.59
C ALA A 51 33.15 -1.95 -12.86
N ASP A 52 34.00 -1.05 -13.38
CA ASP A 52 34.18 0.30 -12.85
C ASP A 52 34.34 1.31 -13.99
N HIS A 53 33.32 2.16 -14.16
CA HIS A 53 33.29 3.17 -15.21
C HIS A 53 34.25 4.35 -15.00
N CYS A 54 34.88 4.44 -13.83
CA CYS A 54 35.93 5.41 -13.56
C CYS A 54 37.33 4.91 -13.94
N PHE A 55 37.44 3.65 -14.38
CA PHE A 55 38.68 3.01 -14.77
C PHE A 55 38.82 2.96 -16.29
N TYR A 56 39.90 3.53 -16.79
CA TYR A 56 40.28 3.53 -18.19
C TYR A 56 41.62 2.84 -18.40
N MET A 57 41.71 1.96 -19.40
CA MET A 57 42.93 1.26 -19.75
C MET A 57 43.22 1.39 -21.23
N LYS A 58 44.49 1.55 -21.57
CA LYS A 58 44.97 1.50 -22.94
C LYS A 58 46.21 0.61 -23.00
N ASN A 59 46.13 -0.41 -23.84
CA ASN A 59 47.23 -1.32 -24.10
C ASN A 59 47.95 -0.90 -25.39
N PHE A 60 49.27 -0.96 -25.35
CA PHE A 60 50.18 -0.85 -26.48
C PHE A 60 50.93 -2.19 -26.61
N ASP A 61 51.73 -2.36 -27.66
CA ASP A 61 52.39 -3.64 -27.96
C ASP A 61 53.23 -4.17 -26.78
N ASN A 62 54.02 -3.30 -26.13
CA ASN A 62 54.88 -3.64 -24.98
C ASN A 62 54.65 -2.75 -23.75
N SER A 63 53.58 -1.95 -23.72
CA SER A 63 53.30 -1.08 -22.58
C SER A 63 51.81 -0.90 -22.33
N TYR A 64 51.46 -0.38 -21.16
CA TYR A 64 50.07 -0.09 -20.83
C TYR A 64 49.98 1.21 -20.03
N ILE A 65 48.81 1.83 -20.10
CA ILE A 65 48.41 2.94 -19.24
C ILE A 65 47.07 2.61 -18.60
N ILE A 66 47.00 2.84 -17.30
CA ILE A 66 45.80 2.81 -16.48
C ILE A 66 45.54 4.23 -15.98
N LEU A 67 44.34 4.73 -16.18
CA LEU A 67 43.86 5.99 -15.63
C LEU A 67 42.62 5.72 -14.77
N LEU A 68 42.70 6.15 -13.52
CA LEU A 68 41.59 6.18 -12.58
C LEU A 68 41.11 7.62 -12.42
N LEU A 69 39.80 7.81 -12.49
CA LEU A 69 39.16 9.11 -12.41
C LEU A 69 38.21 9.16 -11.21
N TYR A 70 38.52 9.96 -10.19
CA TYR A 70 37.61 10.20 -9.07
C TYR A 70 37.19 11.67 -9.03
N VAL A 71 36.02 11.97 -9.59
CA VAL A 71 35.57 13.37 -9.78
C VAL A 71 36.72 14.16 -10.43
N ASP A 72 37.21 15.23 -9.83
CA ASP A 72 38.24 16.08 -10.44
C ASP A 72 39.67 15.52 -10.28
N ASP A 73 39.87 14.47 -9.47
CA ASP A 73 41.17 13.85 -9.20
C ASP A 73 41.47 12.70 -10.18
N MET A 74 42.67 12.70 -10.77
CA MET A 74 43.12 11.68 -11.71
C MET A 74 44.38 10.98 -11.22
N LEU A 75 44.38 9.65 -11.22
CA LEU A 75 45.57 8.84 -10.96
C LEU A 75 45.95 8.08 -12.22
N VAL A 76 47.20 8.29 -12.67
CA VAL A 76 47.74 7.63 -13.87
C VAL A 76 48.87 6.71 -13.46
N ALA A 77 48.78 5.46 -13.89
CA ALA A 77 49.81 4.44 -13.75
C ALA A 77 50.10 3.84 -15.12
N GLY A 78 51.33 3.39 -15.37
CA GLY A 78 51.69 2.79 -16.63
C GLY A 78 53.14 2.32 -16.63
N SER A 79 53.48 1.47 -17.60
CA SER A 79 54.81 0.87 -17.70
C SER A 79 55.84 1.73 -18.43
N SER A 80 55.40 2.78 -19.17
CA SER A 80 56.28 3.76 -19.82
C SER A 80 55.96 5.18 -19.36
N ILE A 81 56.99 5.89 -18.89
CA ILE A 81 56.86 7.30 -18.48
C ILE A 81 56.61 8.23 -19.67
N GLU A 82 57.10 7.85 -20.85
CA GLU A 82 56.95 8.63 -22.09
C GLU A 82 55.48 8.67 -22.52
N GLU A 83 54.81 7.51 -22.49
CA GLU A 83 53.39 7.39 -22.80
C GLU A 83 52.51 8.10 -21.74
N ILE A 84 52.88 8.02 -20.46
CA ILE A 84 52.21 8.80 -19.40
C ILE A 84 52.35 10.31 -19.67
N ASN A 85 53.54 10.80 -20.03
CA ASN A 85 53.77 12.21 -20.32
C ASN A 85 53.01 12.67 -21.58
N LYS A 86 52.87 11.80 -22.58
CA LYS A 86 52.05 12.06 -23.77
C LYS A 86 50.57 12.19 -23.41
N LEU A 87 50.05 11.30 -22.58
CA LEU A 87 48.67 11.39 -22.07
C LEU A 87 48.45 12.67 -21.26
N LYS A 88 49.37 13.03 -20.36
CA LYS A 88 49.31 14.29 -19.59
C LYS A 88 49.24 15.52 -20.50
N LYS A 89 50.04 15.54 -21.58
CA LYS A 89 50.00 16.61 -22.59
C LYS A 89 48.68 16.64 -23.35
N GLN A 90 48.09 15.49 -23.66
CA GLN A 90 46.77 15.42 -24.32
C GLN A 90 45.65 15.92 -23.40
N LEU A 91 45.66 15.50 -22.14
CA LEU A 91 44.67 15.91 -21.15
C LEU A 91 44.75 17.42 -20.86
N SER A 92 45.95 17.96 -20.62
CA SER A 92 46.17 19.39 -20.35
C SER A 92 45.80 20.31 -21.53
N LYS A 93 45.83 19.82 -22.77
CA LYS A 93 45.32 20.56 -23.93
C LYS A 93 43.79 20.68 -23.93
N ARG A 94 43.08 19.69 -23.37
CA ARG A 94 41.62 19.61 -23.43
C ARG A 94 40.93 20.10 -22.16
N PHE A 95 41.56 19.86 -21.02
CA PHE A 95 41.04 20.13 -19.69
C PHE A 95 42.01 21.00 -18.91
N GLU A 96 41.46 21.97 -18.20
CA GLU A 96 42.22 22.75 -17.24
C GLU A 96 42.57 21.85 -16.04
N MET A 97 43.86 21.58 -15.86
CA MET A 97 44.35 20.66 -14.84
C MET A 97 45.76 21.02 -14.40
N LYS A 98 46.14 20.59 -13.20
CA LYS A 98 47.48 20.77 -12.64
C LYS A 98 48.15 19.41 -12.45
N ASP A 99 49.37 19.25 -12.95
CA ASP A 99 50.19 18.08 -12.65
C ASP A 99 50.81 18.22 -11.26
N LEU A 100 50.48 17.29 -10.36
CA LEU A 100 51.02 17.23 -9.00
C LEU A 100 52.30 16.37 -8.90
N GLY A 101 52.78 15.86 -10.02
CA GLY A 101 53.98 15.03 -10.10
C GLY A 101 53.72 13.58 -9.68
N ALA A 102 54.67 12.96 -8.99
CA ALA A 102 54.50 11.62 -8.47
C ALA A 102 53.40 11.60 -7.40
N ALA A 103 52.46 10.66 -7.51
CA ALA A 103 51.34 10.56 -6.58
C ALA A 103 51.84 10.29 -5.15
N LYS A 104 51.66 11.28 -4.27
CA LYS A 104 51.96 11.22 -2.82
C LYS A 104 50.70 11.11 -1.96
N GLN A 105 49.56 11.56 -2.49
CA GLN A 105 48.28 11.51 -1.80
C GLN A 105 47.15 11.36 -2.82
N ILE A 106 46.12 10.61 -2.46
CA ILE A 106 44.88 10.48 -3.24
C ILE A 106 43.71 10.24 -2.28
N LEU A 107 42.61 10.97 -2.44
CA LEU A 107 41.42 10.86 -1.58
C LEU A 107 41.72 10.96 -0.07
N GLY A 108 42.76 11.68 0.32
CA GLY A 108 43.19 11.74 1.72
C GLY A 108 44.09 10.59 2.19
N MET A 109 44.31 9.56 1.38
CA MET A 109 45.29 8.49 1.62
C MET A 109 46.69 8.91 1.17
N ARG A 110 47.69 8.77 2.04
CA ARG A 110 49.11 8.98 1.73
C ARG A 110 49.70 7.76 1.05
N ILE A 111 50.37 7.97 -0.08
CA ILE A 111 51.06 6.94 -0.86
C ILE A 111 52.57 7.05 -0.56
N ILE A 112 53.14 5.98 -0.02
CA ILE A 112 54.56 5.88 0.27
C ILE A 112 55.15 4.86 -0.72
N ARG A 113 56.07 5.31 -1.56
CA ARG A 113 56.75 4.51 -2.59
C ARG A 113 58.20 4.37 -2.22
N ASP A 114 58.64 3.14 -1.97
CA ASP A 114 60.05 2.80 -1.76
C ASP A 114 60.51 1.90 -2.91
N ARG A 115 61.22 2.51 -3.86
CA ARG A 115 61.73 1.81 -5.05
C ARG A 115 62.97 0.95 -4.77
N SER A 116 63.70 1.21 -3.68
CA SER A 116 64.84 0.38 -3.30
C SER A 116 64.40 -0.99 -2.79
N ASN A 117 63.28 -1.02 -2.07
CA ASN A 117 62.72 -2.25 -1.52
C ASN A 117 61.51 -2.77 -2.30
N ASP A 118 61.20 -2.17 -3.46
CA ASP A 118 60.01 -2.46 -4.28
C ASP A 118 58.69 -2.51 -3.48
N THR A 119 58.53 -1.62 -2.49
CA THR A 119 57.32 -1.55 -1.67
C THR A 119 56.46 -0.32 -1.96
N LEU A 120 55.14 -0.55 -1.96
CA LEU A 120 54.10 0.49 -2.04
C LEU A 120 53.22 0.38 -0.80
N LYS A 121 53.12 1.46 -0.01
CA LYS A 121 52.28 1.51 1.19
C LYS A 121 51.24 2.63 1.08
N LEU A 122 50.04 2.36 1.56
CA LEU A 122 48.96 3.34 1.70
C LEU A 122 48.75 3.62 3.19
N SER A 123 48.53 4.88 3.56
CA SER A 123 48.40 5.31 4.96
C SER A 123 47.31 6.38 5.11
N GLU A 124 46.35 6.12 6.00
CA GLU A 124 45.27 7.06 6.37
C GLU A 124 45.45 7.63 7.78
N GLU A 125 46.69 7.72 8.26
CA GLU A 125 47.01 8.11 9.63
C GLU A 125 46.38 9.46 10.03
N GLU A 126 46.44 10.46 9.15
CA GLU A 126 45.83 11.78 9.38
C GLU A 126 44.31 11.71 9.49
N TYR A 127 43.66 10.92 8.63
CA TYR A 127 42.22 10.70 8.67
C TYR A 127 41.80 10.04 9.98
N VAL A 128 42.48 8.95 10.38
CA VAL A 128 42.19 8.24 11.64
C VAL A 128 42.37 9.17 12.84
N LYS A 129 43.44 9.97 12.88
CA LYS A 129 43.65 10.98 13.94
C LYS A 129 42.52 12.01 13.98
N LYS A 130 42.02 12.46 12.82
CA LYS A 130 40.89 13.39 12.74
C LYS A 130 39.59 12.76 13.25
N VAL A 131 39.34 11.49 12.91
CA VAL A 131 38.17 10.73 13.40
C VAL A 131 38.25 10.57 14.92
N LEU A 132 39.39 10.14 15.47
CA LEU A 132 39.58 10.01 16.91
C LEU A 132 39.31 11.32 17.66
N ARG A 133 39.85 12.46 17.17
CA ARG A 133 39.57 13.78 17.75
C ARG A 133 38.09 14.17 17.66
N ARG A 134 37.43 13.88 16.53
CA ARG A 134 36.01 14.19 16.32
C ARG A 134 35.11 13.50 17.33
N PHE A 135 35.46 12.30 17.76
CA PHE A 135 34.70 11.50 18.72
C PHE A 135 35.32 11.51 20.14
N ASN A 136 36.22 12.46 20.45
CA ASN A 136 36.87 12.60 21.76
C ASN A 136 37.62 11.34 22.25
N MET A 137 38.27 10.62 21.32
CA MET A 137 39.03 9.38 21.56
C MET A 137 40.53 9.55 21.27
N ASP A 138 41.07 10.77 21.31
CA ASP A 138 42.49 11.06 21.03
C ASP A 138 43.47 10.39 22.00
N LYS A 139 43.01 10.07 23.22
CA LYS A 139 43.78 9.37 24.27
C LYS A 139 43.48 7.88 24.36
N ALA A 140 42.72 7.32 23.40
CA ALA A 140 42.37 5.90 23.42
C ALA A 140 43.63 5.01 23.28
N LYS A 141 43.68 3.92 24.02
CA LYS A 141 44.79 2.95 23.94
C LYS A 141 44.65 2.11 22.67
N PRO A 142 45.73 1.91 21.89
CA PRO A 142 45.68 1.05 20.72
C PRO A 142 45.51 -0.42 21.14
N VAL A 143 44.67 -1.14 20.41
CA VAL A 143 44.47 -2.59 20.56
C VAL A 143 44.65 -3.26 19.20
N SER A 144 45.30 -4.41 19.19
CA SER A 144 45.54 -5.20 17.96
C SER A 144 44.27 -5.91 17.46
N THR A 145 43.35 -6.22 18.37
CA THR A 145 42.11 -6.94 18.08
C THR A 145 40.93 -6.00 18.36
N PRO A 146 40.28 -5.44 17.33
CA PRO A 146 39.25 -4.41 17.50
C PRO A 146 38.01 -4.90 18.25
N LEU A 147 37.69 -6.20 18.17
CA LEU A 147 36.58 -6.83 18.87
C LEU A 147 36.91 -8.29 19.17
N ALA A 148 36.70 -8.74 20.41
CA ALA A 148 36.92 -10.14 20.76
C ALA A 148 35.81 -11.05 20.17
N SER A 149 36.17 -12.27 19.76
CA SER A 149 35.25 -13.20 19.06
C SER A 149 34.01 -13.61 19.86
N HIS A 150 34.07 -13.54 21.19
CA HIS A 150 32.95 -13.86 22.07
C HIS A 150 31.96 -12.70 22.26
N PHE A 151 32.31 -11.49 21.81
CA PHE A 151 31.47 -10.32 21.99
C PHE A 151 30.35 -10.30 20.94
N ARG A 152 29.12 -10.58 21.38
CA ARG A 152 27.90 -10.45 20.57
C ARG A 152 27.06 -9.32 21.15
N LEU A 153 26.74 -8.34 20.31
CA LEU A 153 25.78 -7.31 20.65
C LEU A 153 24.39 -7.95 20.70
N THR A 154 23.67 -7.77 21.80
CA THR A 154 22.29 -8.26 21.97
C THR A 154 21.34 -7.10 22.23
N LYS A 155 20.05 -7.28 21.91
CA LYS A 155 19.01 -6.26 22.15
C LYS A 155 18.89 -5.85 23.62
N ASP A 156 19.30 -6.72 24.55
CA ASP A 156 19.32 -6.42 25.98
C ASP A 156 20.29 -5.30 26.36
N GLN A 157 21.23 -4.98 25.48
CA GLN A 157 22.22 -3.91 25.66
C GLN A 157 21.78 -2.58 25.04
N SER A 158 20.59 -2.51 24.46
CA SER A 158 19.97 -1.24 24.03
C SER A 158 19.57 -0.40 25.25
N PRO A 159 19.58 0.94 25.14
CA PRO A 159 19.13 1.82 26.22
C PRO A 159 17.72 1.46 26.66
N LYS A 160 17.52 1.29 27.97
CA LYS A 160 16.20 0.91 28.54
C LYS A 160 15.55 2.08 29.28
N MET A 161 16.36 3.00 29.79
CA MET A 161 15.90 4.17 30.54
C MET A 161 15.96 5.44 29.67
N GLU A 162 15.06 6.40 29.92
CA GLU A 162 15.00 7.66 29.18
C GLU A 162 16.33 8.44 29.27
N GLU A 163 17.01 8.41 30.42
CA GLU A 163 18.33 9.03 30.63
C GLU A 163 19.43 8.42 29.73
N GLU A 164 19.41 7.09 29.55
CA GLU A 164 20.35 6.38 28.68
C GLU A 164 20.08 6.71 27.21
N GLN A 165 18.80 6.82 26.83
CA GLN A 165 18.37 7.19 25.49
C GLN A 165 18.78 8.64 25.16
N GLU A 166 18.63 9.57 26.12
CA GLU A 166 19.05 10.96 25.97
C GLU A 166 20.58 11.10 25.86
N CYS A 167 21.33 10.30 26.64
CA CYS A 167 22.78 10.22 26.53
C CYS A 167 23.22 9.70 25.16
N MET A 168 22.61 8.63 24.66
CA MET A 168 22.93 8.04 23.36
C MET A 168 22.57 8.94 22.19
N ASN A 169 21.50 9.75 22.30
CA ASN A 169 21.15 10.75 21.28
C ASN A 169 22.25 11.82 21.09
N ARG A 170 23.12 12.05 22.09
CA ARG A 170 24.24 12.99 21.99
C ARG A 170 25.46 12.40 21.26
N ILE A 171 25.50 11.08 21.06
CA ILE A 171 26.59 10.38 20.38
C ILE A 171 26.14 10.05 18.95
N PRO A 172 26.74 10.66 17.90
CA PRO A 172 26.31 10.43 16.52
C PRO A 172 26.84 9.08 16.01
N TYR A 173 26.23 7.98 16.48
CA TYR A 173 26.64 6.59 16.24
C TYR A 173 26.75 6.24 14.76
N ALA A 174 25.74 6.60 13.96
CA ALA A 174 25.75 6.43 12.51
C ALA A 174 26.92 7.17 11.83
N SER A 175 27.28 8.36 12.33
CA SER A 175 28.44 9.10 11.82
C SER A 175 29.77 8.44 12.21
N ALA A 176 29.85 7.78 13.38
CA ALA A 176 31.02 7.04 13.80
C ALA A 176 31.22 5.81 12.92
N ILE A 177 30.17 5.02 12.70
CA ILE A 177 30.18 3.86 11.79
C ILE A 177 30.60 4.28 10.40
N GLY A 178 29.97 5.33 9.82
CA GLY A 178 30.34 5.82 8.49
C GLY A 178 31.82 6.23 8.40
N SER A 179 32.36 6.83 9.46
CA SER A 179 33.78 7.20 9.52
C SER A 179 34.71 5.98 9.55
N LEU A 180 34.32 4.92 10.27
CA LEU A 180 35.07 3.65 10.35
C LEU A 180 34.94 2.82 9.06
N MET A 181 33.77 2.80 8.42
CA MET A 181 33.54 2.13 7.15
C MET A 181 34.45 2.68 6.05
N TYR A 182 34.68 3.99 6.03
CA TYR A 182 35.63 4.59 5.09
C TYR A 182 37.05 4.03 5.28
N ALA A 183 37.56 4.04 6.51
CA ALA A 183 38.87 3.46 6.82
C ALA A 183 38.94 1.96 6.48
N MET A 184 37.86 1.22 6.76
CA MET A 184 37.71 -0.21 6.47
C MET A 184 37.86 -0.52 4.98
N VAL A 185 37.17 0.24 4.12
CA VAL A 185 37.19 0.04 2.66
C VAL A 185 38.52 0.47 2.05
N CYS A 186 39.15 1.52 2.59
CA CYS A 186 40.35 2.10 2.00
C CYS A 186 41.66 1.42 2.45
N THR A 187 41.98 1.39 3.76
CA THR A 187 43.29 0.90 4.24
C THR A 187 43.26 -0.07 5.42
N ARG A 188 42.12 -0.28 6.07
CA ARG A 188 41.97 -1.09 7.30
C ARG A 188 40.94 -2.21 7.14
N PRO A 189 41.12 -3.17 6.21
CA PRO A 189 40.17 -4.30 6.09
C PRO A 189 40.11 -5.16 7.36
N ASP A 190 41.13 -5.10 8.23
CA ASP A 190 41.19 -5.81 9.51
C ASP A 190 40.10 -5.39 10.51
N ILE A 191 39.53 -4.18 10.41
CA ILE A 191 38.41 -3.76 11.27
C ILE A 191 37.04 -4.21 10.73
N ALA A 192 36.98 -4.87 9.58
CA ALA A 192 35.72 -5.18 8.90
C ALA A 192 34.74 -6.01 9.74
N GLN A 193 35.25 -7.00 10.48
CA GLN A 193 34.41 -7.79 11.38
C GLN A 193 33.79 -6.91 12.47
N ALA A 194 34.58 -6.08 13.13
CA ALA A 194 34.11 -5.22 14.22
C ALA A 194 33.10 -4.19 13.71
N VAL A 195 33.39 -3.54 12.57
CA VAL A 195 32.49 -2.59 11.90
C VAL A 195 31.18 -3.27 11.49
N GLY A 196 31.26 -4.48 10.94
CA GLY A 196 30.09 -5.29 10.59
C GLY A 196 29.17 -5.54 11.78
N VAL A 197 29.74 -6.00 12.90
CA VAL A 197 28.98 -6.26 14.13
C VAL A 197 28.30 -4.98 14.65
N VAL A 198 29.03 -3.87 14.78
CA VAL A 198 28.45 -2.61 15.31
C VAL A 198 27.45 -1.97 14.35
N SER A 199 27.62 -2.14 13.03
CA SER A 199 26.68 -1.63 12.02
C SER A 199 25.33 -2.33 12.04
N SER A 200 25.30 -3.63 12.40
CA SER A 200 24.05 -4.39 12.55
C SER A 200 23.14 -3.84 13.66
N SER A 201 23.71 -3.07 14.59
CA SER A 201 23.00 -2.43 15.70
C SER A 201 22.74 -0.94 15.49
N GLN A 202 22.97 -0.41 14.26
CA GLN A 202 22.75 1.00 13.93
C GLN A 202 21.28 1.41 13.92
N GLN A 203 20.39 0.46 13.64
CA GLN A 203 18.96 0.62 13.86
C GLN A 203 18.66 0.11 15.27
N ASN A 204 17.97 0.91 16.08
CA ASN A 204 17.11 0.37 17.13
C ASN A 204 16.10 -0.55 16.41
N LEU A 205 16.45 -1.82 16.21
CA LEU A 205 15.59 -2.90 15.71
C LEU A 205 14.56 -3.30 16.79
N GLY A 206 14.00 -2.29 17.45
CA GLY A 206 12.98 -2.41 18.47
C GLY A 206 11.62 -2.70 17.86
N ASN A 207 11.23 -2.03 16.76
CA ASN A 207 9.83 -2.06 16.31
C ASN A 207 9.60 -2.44 14.83
N ASP A 208 10.61 -2.44 13.95
CA ASP A 208 10.35 -2.62 12.50
C ASP A 208 10.26 -4.10 12.05
N HIS A 209 10.76 -5.06 12.84
CA HIS A 209 10.62 -6.49 12.51
C HIS A 209 9.25 -7.07 12.85
N GLU A 210 8.46 -6.43 13.72
CA GLU A 210 7.10 -6.90 14.03
C GLU A 210 6.15 -6.78 12.84
N GLN A 211 6.37 -5.84 11.91
CA GLN A 211 5.51 -5.66 10.73
C GLN A 211 6.01 -6.43 9.50
N VAL A 212 7.33 -6.64 9.35
CA VAL A 212 7.89 -7.30 8.16
C VAL A 212 7.50 -8.78 8.09
N VAL A 213 7.44 -9.48 9.22
CA VAL A 213 7.05 -10.90 9.27
C VAL A 213 5.58 -11.10 8.85
N PRO A 214 4.58 -10.41 9.44
CA PRO A 214 3.20 -10.46 8.98
C PRO A 214 3.05 -10.13 7.49
N VAL A 215 3.71 -9.07 7.01
CA VAL A 215 3.61 -8.66 5.60
C VAL A 215 4.22 -9.71 4.68
N THR A 216 5.35 -10.33 5.05
CA THR A 216 5.99 -11.38 4.25
C THR A 216 5.13 -12.63 4.19
N VAL A 217 4.56 -13.05 5.32
CA VAL A 217 3.62 -14.18 5.38
C VAL A 217 2.37 -13.87 4.54
N PHE A 218 1.79 -12.69 4.69
CA PHE A 218 0.64 -12.25 3.91
C PHE A 218 0.91 -12.31 2.40
N VAL A 219 2.04 -11.76 1.94
CA VAL A 219 2.44 -11.79 0.52
C VAL A 219 2.65 -13.23 0.04
N ALA A 220 3.27 -14.10 0.84
CA ALA A 220 3.49 -15.50 0.46
C ALA A 220 2.17 -16.29 0.33
N VAL A 221 1.25 -16.13 1.28
CA VAL A 221 -0.06 -16.79 1.27
C VAL A 221 -0.91 -16.29 0.09
N LEU A 222 -0.78 -15.01 -0.26
CA LEU A 222 -1.44 -14.38 -1.40
C LEU A 222 -0.91 -14.88 -2.75
N CYS A 223 0.41 -15.00 -2.89
CA CYS A 223 1.02 -15.66 -4.05
C CYS A 223 0.50 -17.10 -4.21
N LEU A 224 0.40 -17.85 -3.10
CA LEU A 224 -0.15 -19.20 -3.11
C LEU A 224 -1.63 -19.20 -3.54
N CYS A 225 -2.43 -18.26 -3.06
CA CYS A 225 -3.83 -18.08 -3.49
C CYS A 225 -3.97 -17.79 -4.98
N LEU A 226 -3.12 -16.93 -5.54
CA LEU A 226 -3.17 -16.62 -6.97
C LEU A 226 -2.81 -17.83 -7.82
N VAL A 227 -1.77 -18.58 -7.43
CA VAL A 227 -1.34 -19.79 -8.14
C VAL A 227 -2.42 -20.88 -8.05
N ILE A 228 -2.93 -21.18 -6.86
CA ILE A 228 -3.97 -22.19 -6.67
C ILE A 228 -5.29 -21.75 -7.33
N GLY A 229 -5.65 -20.48 -7.22
CA GLY A 229 -6.83 -19.91 -7.88
C GLY A 229 -6.76 -20.06 -9.39
N HIS A 230 -5.61 -19.80 -10.01
CA HIS A 230 -5.41 -20.01 -11.44
C HIS A 230 -5.46 -21.50 -11.83
N LEU A 231 -4.86 -22.39 -11.04
CA LEU A 231 -4.91 -23.83 -11.28
C LEU A 231 -6.32 -24.43 -11.15
N LEU A 232 -7.19 -23.80 -10.34
CA LEU A 232 -8.56 -24.23 -10.10
C LEU A 232 -9.59 -23.44 -10.93
N GLU A 233 -9.15 -22.54 -11.80
CA GLU A 233 -10.01 -21.69 -12.65
C GLU A 233 -10.89 -22.51 -13.60
N GLU A 234 -10.46 -23.73 -13.95
CA GLU A 234 -11.24 -24.67 -14.77
C GLU A 234 -12.43 -25.29 -14.03
N ASN A 235 -12.47 -25.26 -12.69
CA ASN A 235 -13.51 -25.93 -11.91
C ASN A 235 -14.67 -24.99 -11.53
N ARG A 236 -15.81 -25.15 -12.20
CA ARG A 236 -17.03 -24.33 -11.99
C ARG A 236 -17.60 -24.35 -10.56
N TRP A 237 -17.24 -25.34 -9.76
CA TRP A 237 -17.76 -25.54 -8.40
C TRP A 237 -16.97 -24.81 -7.32
N VAL A 238 -15.75 -24.34 -7.65
CA VAL A 238 -14.84 -23.77 -6.66
C VAL A 238 -14.61 -22.29 -6.96
N ASN A 239 -15.25 -21.44 -6.16
CA ASN A 239 -15.09 -19.99 -6.26
C ASN A 239 -13.72 -19.57 -5.70
N VAL A 240 -13.07 -18.58 -6.33
CA VAL A 240 -11.79 -17.99 -5.88
C VAL A 240 -11.87 -17.50 -4.43
N SER A 241 -13.02 -16.98 -4.00
CA SER A 241 -13.26 -16.55 -2.62
C SER A 241 -13.24 -17.71 -1.63
N ILE A 242 -13.75 -18.89 -2.00
CA ILE A 242 -13.73 -20.10 -1.16
C ILE A 242 -12.29 -20.61 -1.01
N ILE A 243 -11.52 -20.63 -2.10
CA ILE A 243 -10.10 -21.01 -2.09
C ILE A 243 -9.30 -20.07 -1.19
N ALA A 244 -9.52 -18.75 -1.32
CA ALA A 244 -8.84 -17.75 -0.51
C ALA A 244 -9.16 -17.90 0.98
N ILE A 245 -10.43 -18.14 1.35
CA ILE A 245 -10.82 -18.43 2.73
C ILE A 245 -10.11 -19.71 3.24
N LEU A 246 -10.14 -20.81 2.48
CA LEU A 246 -9.54 -22.07 2.90
C LEU A 246 -8.03 -21.96 3.10
N ILE A 247 -7.33 -21.29 2.18
CA ILE A 247 -5.88 -21.06 2.29
C ILE A 247 -5.57 -20.15 3.48
N GLY A 248 -6.37 -19.09 3.69
CA GLY A 248 -6.25 -18.22 4.86
C GLY A 248 -6.41 -18.98 6.17
N CYS A 249 -7.42 -19.86 6.26
CA CYS A 249 -7.63 -20.73 7.42
C CYS A 249 -6.46 -21.71 7.64
N ILE A 250 -5.97 -22.36 6.58
CA ILE A 250 -4.84 -23.29 6.69
C ILE A 250 -3.58 -22.55 7.16
N ALA A 251 -3.30 -21.37 6.60
CA ALA A 251 -2.18 -20.53 7.00
C ALA A 251 -2.31 -20.10 8.47
N GLY A 252 -3.51 -19.66 8.89
CA GLY A 252 -3.80 -19.30 10.28
C GLY A 252 -3.58 -20.46 11.25
N ILE A 253 -4.03 -21.68 10.92
CA ILE A 253 -3.80 -22.90 11.73
C ILE A 253 -2.29 -23.18 11.87
N ILE A 254 -1.54 -23.12 10.75
CA ILE A 254 -0.09 -23.35 10.75
C ILE A 254 0.62 -22.34 11.64
N ILE A 255 0.27 -21.05 11.53
CA ILE A 255 0.86 -19.97 12.33
C ILE A 255 0.51 -20.17 13.81
N LEU A 256 -0.73 -20.54 14.13
CA LEU A 256 -1.18 -20.79 15.51
C LEU A 256 -0.39 -21.96 16.15
N LEU A 257 -0.21 -23.05 15.41
CA LEU A 257 0.56 -24.22 15.86
C LEU A 257 2.04 -23.89 16.07
N LEU A 258 2.66 -23.14 15.15
CA LEU A 258 4.06 -22.71 15.27
C LEU A 258 4.27 -21.71 16.41
N SER A 259 3.31 -20.82 16.64
CA SER A 259 3.33 -19.76 17.66
C SER A 259 2.99 -20.25 19.07
N LYS A 260 2.48 -21.49 19.23
CA LYS A 260 1.98 -22.04 20.49
C LYS A 260 0.99 -21.10 21.21
N GLY A 261 0.24 -20.31 20.43
CA GLY A 261 -0.74 -19.33 20.93
C GLY A 261 -0.14 -18.08 21.61
N LYS A 262 1.13 -17.73 21.38
CA LYS A 262 1.79 -16.57 22.04
C LYS A 262 1.91 -15.30 21.19
N SER A 263 1.73 -15.37 19.87
CA SER A 263 1.82 -14.21 18.95
C SER A 263 0.58 -14.06 18.07
N SER A 264 -0.60 -13.97 18.69
CA SER A 264 -1.91 -13.66 18.07
C SER A 264 -1.88 -12.35 17.28
N HIS A 265 -1.16 -11.33 17.76
CA HIS A 265 -1.07 -10.01 17.12
C HIS A 265 -0.51 -10.00 15.68
N ILE A 266 0.19 -11.05 15.24
CA ILE A 266 0.72 -11.15 13.86
C ILE A 266 -0.42 -11.35 12.84
N LEU A 267 -1.55 -11.89 13.29
CA LEU A 267 -2.71 -12.23 12.45
C LEU A 267 -3.81 -11.16 12.48
N ALA A 268 -3.69 -10.14 13.35
CA ALA A 268 -4.73 -9.16 13.58
C ALA A 268 -5.02 -8.33 12.32
N PHE A 269 -6.30 -8.30 11.93
CA PHE A 269 -6.79 -7.45 10.85
C PHE A 269 -6.54 -5.96 11.17
N ASN A 270 -5.79 -5.27 10.32
CA ASN A 270 -5.63 -3.82 10.40
C ASN A 270 -6.61 -3.11 9.46
N GLU A 271 -7.63 -2.49 10.04
CA GLU A 271 -8.68 -1.78 9.33
C GLU A 271 -8.17 -0.55 8.57
N GLU A 272 -7.17 0.16 9.11
CA GLU A 272 -6.60 1.34 8.44
C GLU A 272 -5.89 0.94 7.15
N LEU A 273 -5.11 -0.14 7.18
CA LEU A 273 -4.46 -0.66 5.98
C LEU A 273 -5.48 -1.08 4.92
N PHE A 274 -6.59 -1.70 5.33
CA PHE A 274 -7.66 -2.11 4.44
C PHE A 274 -8.31 -0.90 3.75
N PHE A 275 -8.74 0.12 4.51
CA PHE A 275 -9.42 1.29 3.96
C PHE A 275 -8.49 2.17 3.12
N ILE A 276 -7.21 2.32 3.52
CA ILE A 276 -6.26 3.22 2.86
C ILE A 276 -5.61 2.57 1.64
N TYR A 277 -5.18 1.31 1.71
CA TYR A 277 -4.37 0.71 0.64
C TYR A 277 -5.15 -0.26 -0.24
N LEU A 278 -6.05 -1.05 0.34
CA LEU A 278 -6.67 -2.17 -0.37
C LEU A 278 -7.99 -1.80 -1.04
N LEU A 279 -8.84 -1.03 -0.34
CA LEU A 279 -10.17 -0.68 -0.82
C LEU A 279 -10.18 0.26 -2.05
N PRO A 280 -9.36 1.33 -2.14
CA PRO A 280 -9.46 2.27 -3.25
C PRO A 280 -9.16 1.64 -4.62
N PRO A 281 -8.10 0.82 -4.82
CA PRO A 281 -7.86 0.14 -6.09
C PRO A 281 -9.01 -0.78 -6.52
N ILE A 282 -9.63 -1.49 -5.57
CA ILE A 282 -10.73 -2.43 -5.85
C ILE A 282 -11.96 -1.68 -6.36
N ILE A 283 -12.31 -0.58 -5.67
CA ILE A 283 -13.47 0.25 -6.01
C ILE A 283 -13.22 1.02 -7.31
N PHE A 284 -11.98 1.46 -7.54
CA PHE A 284 -11.59 2.07 -8.82
C PHE A 284 -11.78 1.11 -9.98
N ASN A 285 -11.25 -0.12 -9.86
CA ASN A 285 -11.40 -1.15 -10.89
C ASN A 285 -12.87 -1.51 -11.12
N ALA A 286 -13.66 -1.61 -10.05
CA ALA A 286 -15.11 -1.82 -10.17
C ALA A 286 -15.77 -0.69 -10.98
N GLY A 287 -15.51 0.58 -10.65
CA GLY A 287 -16.02 1.72 -11.42
C GLY A 287 -15.52 1.71 -12.88
N PHE A 288 -14.30 1.25 -13.11
CA PHE A 288 -13.69 1.24 -14.43
C PHE A 288 -14.27 0.17 -15.36
N GLN A 289 -14.66 -0.99 -14.84
CA GLN A 289 -15.17 -2.13 -15.64
C GLN A 289 -16.67 -2.04 -16.00
N VAL A 290 -17.38 -1.00 -15.57
CA VAL A 290 -18.84 -0.89 -15.76
C VAL A 290 -19.22 -0.79 -17.26
N LYS A 291 -20.11 -1.68 -17.74
CA LYS A 291 -20.78 -1.56 -19.05
C LYS A 291 -21.77 -0.38 -19.04
N LYS A 292 -21.26 0.81 -19.37
CA LYS A 292 -21.92 2.11 -19.27
C LYS A 292 -23.35 2.15 -19.80
N LYS A 293 -23.61 1.64 -21.01
CA LYS A 293 -24.93 1.77 -21.65
C LYS A 293 -26.06 1.16 -20.81
N GLN A 294 -25.85 -0.04 -20.27
CA GLN A 294 -26.87 -0.76 -19.49
C GLN A 294 -26.93 -0.26 -18.05
N PHE A 295 -25.78 0.10 -17.47
CA PHE A 295 -25.71 0.71 -16.14
C PHE A 295 -26.48 2.03 -16.10
N PHE A 296 -26.23 2.95 -17.03
CA PHE A 296 -26.91 4.26 -17.07
C PHE A 296 -28.39 4.16 -17.48
N GLN A 297 -28.77 3.18 -18.30
CA GLN A 297 -30.17 2.90 -18.58
C GLN A 297 -30.94 2.52 -17.31
N ASN A 298 -30.33 1.74 -16.41
CA ASN A 298 -30.95 1.25 -15.18
C ASN A 298 -30.51 1.98 -13.91
N PHE A 299 -29.83 3.12 -14.06
CA PHE A 299 -29.18 3.84 -12.96
C PHE A 299 -30.13 4.14 -11.80
N LEU A 300 -31.35 4.59 -12.10
CA LEU A 300 -32.34 4.93 -11.08
C LEU A 300 -32.79 3.70 -10.29
N THR A 301 -32.93 2.55 -10.95
CA THR A 301 -33.22 1.28 -10.29
C THR A 301 -32.05 0.86 -9.42
N ILE A 302 -30.82 0.88 -9.94
CA ILE A 302 -29.61 0.54 -9.19
C ILE A 302 -29.48 1.42 -7.94
N MET A 303 -29.69 2.73 -8.06
CA MET A 303 -29.69 3.66 -6.94
C MET A 303 -30.82 3.39 -5.94
N SER A 304 -32.00 3.02 -6.40
CA SER A 304 -33.09 2.62 -5.50
C SER A 304 -32.73 1.39 -4.67
N PHE A 305 -32.13 0.37 -5.29
CA PHE A 305 -31.71 -0.84 -4.57
C PHE A 305 -30.49 -0.58 -3.65
N GLY A 306 -29.49 0.18 -4.12
CA GLY A 306 -28.25 0.43 -3.40
C GLY A 306 -28.30 1.55 -2.35
N VAL A 307 -29.28 2.47 -2.41
CA VAL A 307 -29.43 3.56 -1.42
C VAL A 307 -30.64 3.31 -0.52
N ILE A 308 -31.85 3.28 -1.08
CA ILE A 308 -33.08 3.10 -0.29
C ILE A 308 -33.07 1.72 0.38
N GLY A 309 -32.56 0.72 -0.34
CA GLY A 309 -32.37 -0.61 0.22
C GLY A 309 -31.53 -0.63 1.49
N VAL A 310 -30.41 0.09 1.52
CA VAL A 310 -29.52 0.17 2.68
C VAL A 310 -30.22 0.76 3.90
N PHE A 311 -30.99 1.84 3.72
CA PHE A 311 -31.76 2.44 4.81
C PHE A 311 -32.82 1.47 5.36
N ILE A 312 -33.58 0.82 4.48
CA ILE A 312 -34.59 -0.17 4.90
C ILE A 312 -33.91 -1.32 5.65
N SER A 313 -32.77 -1.80 5.13
CA SER A 313 -32.01 -2.87 5.76
C SER A 313 -31.46 -2.49 7.12
N ALA A 314 -30.85 -1.32 7.24
CA ALA A 314 -30.33 -0.83 8.49
C ALA A 314 -31.44 -0.69 9.54
N ILE A 315 -32.62 -0.18 9.17
CA ILE A 315 -33.75 -0.04 10.10
C ILE A 315 -34.26 -1.41 10.57
N ILE A 316 -34.49 -2.36 9.65
CA ILE A 316 -35.02 -3.69 10.00
C ILE A 316 -34.04 -4.44 10.89
N ILE A 317 -32.75 -4.43 10.55
CA ILE A 317 -31.72 -5.16 11.32
C ILE A 317 -31.50 -4.49 12.67
N THR A 318 -31.50 -3.15 12.75
CA THR A 318 -31.42 -2.41 14.02
C THR A 318 -32.60 -2.75 14.93
N ALA A 319 -33.83 -2.65 14.42
CA ALA A 319 -35.02 -2.93 15.20
C ALA A 319 -35.10 -4.41 15.62
N GLY A 320 -34.75 -5.32 14.71
CA GLY A 320 -34.72 -6.76 14.95
C GLY A 320 -33.69 -7.17 15.99
N SER A 321 -32.45 -6.67 15.87
CA SER A 321 -31.39 -6.94 16.85
C SER A 321 -31.70 -6.33 18.22
N TRP A 322 -32.24 -5.11 18.26
CA TRP A 322 -32.71 -4.49 19.50
C TRP A 322 -33.76 -5.33 20.23
N TRP A 323 -34.68 -5.95 19.50
CA TRP A 323 -35.76 -6.75 20.08
C TRP A 323 -35.35 -8.19 20.43
N LEU A 324 -34.51 -8.83 19.61
CA LEU A 324 -34.14 -10.25 19.76
C LEU A 324 -32.93 -10.47 20.65
N PHE A 325 -31.89 -9.64 20.58
CA PHE A 325 -30.64 -9.86 21.32
C PHE A 325 -30.86 -9.93 22.84
N PRO A 326 -31.65 -9.02 23.46
CA PRO A 326 -31.93 -9.11 24.90
C PRO A 326 -32.70 -10.37 25.28
N LYS A 327 -33.58 -10.88 24.42
CA LYS A 327 -34.33 -12.13 24.66
C LYS A 327 -33.46 -13.38 24.62
N LEU A 328 -32.33 -13.31 23.91
CA LEU A 328 -31.34 -14.38 23.81
C LEU A 328 -30.28 -14.31 24.93
N GLY A 329 -30.42 -13.38 25.87
CA GLY A 329 -29.46 -13.20 26.97
C GLY A 329 -28.23 -12.37 26.59
N PHE A 330 -28.25 -11.67 25.45
CA PHE A 330 -27.18 -10.77 25.02
C PHE A 330 -27.50 -9.33 25.42
N PHE A 331 -26.84 -8.87 26.47
CA PHE A 331 -27.02 -7.54 27.04
C PHE A 331 -25.72 -6.74 26.98
N GLY A 332 -25.83 -5.40 26.94
CA GLY A 332 -24.69 -4.49 27.08
C GLY A 332 -24.24 -3.76 25.82
N LEU A 333 -24.99 -3.88 24.70
CA LEU A 333 -24.85 -2.97 23.56
C LEU A 333 -25.55 -1.64 23.85
N THR A 334 -24.90 -0.53 23.47
CA THR A 334 -25.51 0.80 23.51
C THR A 334 -26.45 1.00 22.33
N ALA A 335 -27.28 2.05 22.37
CA ALA A 335 -28.14 2.38 21.24
C ALA A 335 -27.36 2.75 19.96
N ARG A 336 -26.13 3.24 20.09
CA ARG A 336 -25.22 3.43 18.95
C ARG A 336 -24.85 2.11 18.33
N ASP A 337 -24.54 1.12 19.15
CA ASP A 337 -24.07 -0.18 18.67
C ASP A 337 -25.16 -0.91 17.89
N TYR A 338 -26.42 -0.85 18.32
CA TYR A 338 -27.53 -1.45 17.56
C TYR A 338 -27.71 -0.82 16.18
N VAL A 339 -27.60 0.52 16.07
CA VAL A 339 -27.68 1.23 14.78
C VAL A 339 -26.46 0.91 13.91
N ALA A 340 -25.28 0.82 14.52
CA ALA A 340 -24.05 0.41 13.85
C ALA A 340 -24.17 -1.02 13.31
N VAL A 341 -24.70 -1.97 14.09
CA VAL A 341 -24.97 -3.36 13.65
C VAL A 341 -25.92 -3.39 12.46
N GLY A 342 -27.00 -2.61 12.50
CA GLY A 342 -27.91 -2.49 11.36
C GLY A 342 -27.21 -2.00 10.09
N THR A 343 -26.31 -1.04 10.23
CA THR A 343 -25.53 -0.50 9.13
C THR A 343 -24.44 -1.47 8.64
N ILE A 344 -23.74 -2.17 9.54
CA ILE A 344 -22.70 -3.15 9.19
C ILE A 344 -23.28 -4.29 8.34
N PHE A 345 -24.45 -4.79 8.71
CA PHE A 345 -25.09 -5.90 8.01
C PHE A 345 -26.01 -5.46 6.86
N SER A 346 -26.08 -4.17 6.52
CA SER A 346 -26.76 -3.72 5.30
C SER A 346 -25.88 -3.82 4.05
N SER A 347 -24.55 -3.78 4.17
CA SER A 347 -23.65 -3.99 3.03
C SER A 347 -23.80 -5.39 2.44
N THR A 348 -23.71 -5.50 1.12
CA THR A 348 -23.82 -6.76 0.37
C THR A 348 -22.57 -6.98 -0.46
N ASP A 349 -22.12 -8.23 -0.55
CA ASP A 349 -21.02 -8.58 -1.45
C ASP A 349 -21.54 -9.40 -2.61
N THR A 350 -21.47 -8.85 -3.82
CA THR A 350 -22.00 -9.50 -5.02
C THR A 350 -20.93 -10.18 -5.86
N VAL A 351 -19.66 -10.14 -5.43
CA VAL A 351 -18.51 -10.62 -6.23
C VAL A 351 -18.63 -12.11 -6.58
N CYS A 352 -19.01 -12.97 -5.62
CA CYS A 352 -19.14 -14.40 -5.89
C CYS A 352 -20.27 -14.72 -6.87
N THR A 353 -21.43 -14.04 -6.76
CA THR A 353 -22.53 -14.21 -7.71
C THR A 353 -22.15 -13.77 -9.12
N LEU A 354 -21.36 -12.68 -9.24
CA LEU A 354 -20.91 -12.16 -10.53
C LEU A 354 -19.89 -13.06 -11.24
N GLN A 355 -19.24 -13.98 -10.54
CA GLN A 355 -18.39 -15.00 -11.18
C GLN A 355 -19.22 -16.10 -11.87
N VAL A 356 -20.45 -16.34 -11.39
CA VAL A 356 -21.38 -17.29 -12.01
C VAL A 356 -22.20 -16.61 -13.11
N LEU A 357 -22.55 -15.33 -12.94
CA LEU A 357 -23.31 -14.57 -13.94
C LEU A 357 -22.40 -14.06 -15.06
N HIS A 358 -22.58 -14.58 -16.28
CA HIS A 358 -21.88 -14.05 -17.45
C HIS A 358 -22.51 -12.75 -17.95
N GLN A 359 -21.66 -11.74 -18.12
CA GLN A 359 -22.05 -10.38 -18.52
C GLN A 359 -22.63 -10.32 -19.95
N ASP A 360 -22.34 -11.32 -20.79
CA ASP A 360 -22.84 -11.38 -22.17
C ASP A 360 -24.17 -12.14 -22.28
N GLU A 361 -24.44 -13.08 -21.36
CA GLU A 361 -25.69 -13.86 -21.32
C GLU A 361 -26.81 -13.12 -20.60
N THR A 362 -26.53 -12.51 -19.44
CA THR A 362 -27.54 -11.82 -18.60
C THR A 362 -27.14 -10.37 -18.26
N PRO A 363 -26.94 -9.50 -19.28
CA PRO A 363 -26.39 -8.16 -19.11
C PRO A 363 -27.12 -7.25 -18.11
N LEU A 364 -28.46 -7.34 -18.08
CA LEU A 364 -29.31 -6.56 -17.19
C LEU A 364 -29.10 -6.96 -15.73
N LEU A 365 -29.13 -8.27 -15.47
CA LEU A 365 -29.00 -8.84 -14.13
C LEU A 365 -27.58 -8.62 -13.60
N TYR A 366 -26.58 -8.86 -14.44
CA TYR A 366 -25.19 -8.55 -14.11
C TYR A 366 -25.03 -7.08 -13.72
N SER A 367 -25.48 -6.14 -14.57
CA SER A 367 -25.32 -4.71 -14.31
C SER A 367 -26.04 -4.25 -13.05
N LEU A 368 -27.17 -4.88 -12.72
CA LEU A 368 -27.96 -4.54 -11.54
C LEU A 368 -27.35 -5.11 -10.26
N VAL A 369 -26.98 -6.39 -10.23
CA VAL A 369 -26.32 -7.04 -9.07
C VAL A 369 -24.94 -6.42 -8.82
N PHE A 370 -24.19 -6.14 -9.88
CA PHE A 370 -22.92 -5.41 -9.79
C PHE A 370 -23.13 -3.99 -9.26
N GLY A 371 -24.05 -3.24 -9.87
CA GLY A 371 -24.29 -1.85 -9.50
C GLY A 371 -24.82 -1.71 -8.07
N GLU A 372 -25.71 -2.61 -7.66
CA GLU A 372 -26.25 -2.68 -6.31
C GLU A 372 -25.14 -2.91 -5.28
N GLY A 373 -24.28 -3.92 -5.48
CA GLY A 373 -23.18 -4.21 -4.55
C GLY A 373 -22.26 -3.00 -4.35
N VAL A 374 -21.83 -2.34 -5.44
CA VAL A 374 -20.90 -1.20 -5.32
C VAL A 374 -21.55 0.04 -4.71
N VAL A 375 -22.79 0.37 -5.11
CA VAL A 375 -23.50 1.52 -4.54
C VAL A 375 -23.86 1.26 -3.07
N ASN A 376 -24.23 0.02 -2.73
CA ASN A 376 -24.52 -0.39 -1.37
C ASN A 376 -23.29 -0.21 -0.47
N ASP A 377 -22.13 -0.72 -0.87
CA ASP A 377 -20.90 -0.60 -0.09
C ASP A 377 -20.56 0.87 0.22
N ALA A 378 -20.64 1.73 -0.80
CA ALA A 378 -20.41 3.16 -0.61
C ALA A 378 -21.46 3.81 0.31
N THR A 379 -22.73 3.48 0.13
CA THR A 379 -23.84 4.01 0.94
C THR A 379 -23.72 3.57 2.40
N THR A 380 -23.39 2.30 2.63
CA THR A 380 -23.23 1.71 3.96
C THR A 380 -22.09 2.37 4.73
N VAL A 381 -20.94 2.61 4.11
CA VAL A 381 -19.82 3.31 4.78
C VAL A 381 -20.16 4.76 5.11
N VAL A 382 -20.87 5.46 4.20
CA VAL A 382 -21.32 6.84 4.46
C VAL A 382 -22.33 6.88 5.61
N LEU A 383 -23.30 5.97 5.60
CA LEU A 383 -24.29 5.85 6.66
C LEU A 383 -23.62 5.52 8.00
N PHE A 384 -22.65 4.62 8.01
CA PHE A 384 -21.91 4.25 9.21
C PHE A 384 -21.16 5.45 9.80
N ASN A 385 -20.43 6.20 8.98
CA ASN A 385 -19.72 7.40 9.43
C ASN A 385 -20.70 8.49 9.92
N ALA A 386 -21.87 8.64 9.30
CA ALA A 386 -22.92 9.54 9.78
C ALA A 386 -23.44 9.10 11.16
N VAL A 387 -23.64 7.80 11.38
CA VAL A 387 -24.05 7.22 12.66
C VAL A 387 -22.99 7.46 13.75
N GLN A 388 -21.70 7.38 13.44
CA GLN A 388 -20.62 7.66 14.40
C GLN A 388 -20.62 9.11 14.90
N LYS A 389 -21.00 10.05 14.03
CA LYS A 389 -21.08 11.47 14.37
C LYS A 389 -22.32 11.82 15.22
N LEU A 390 -23.23 10.87 15.46
CA LEU A 390 -24.46 11.13 16.22
C LEU A 390 -24.23 11.11 17.73
N ASP A 391 -24.70 12.16 18.40
CA ASP A 391 -24.90 12.16 19.83
C ASP A 391 -26.27 11.56 20.18
N ILE A 392 -26.26 10.30 20.63
CA ILE A 392 -27.46 9.46 20.77
C ILE A 392 -28.20 9.72 22.09
N SER A 393 -27.67 10.60 22.94
CA SER A 393 -28.31 11.05 24.17
C SER A 393 -29.62 11.83 23.93
N ARG A 394 -29.90 12.28 22.69
CA ARG A 394 -31.13 12.98 22.29
C ARG A 394 -31.64 12.52 20.90
N ILE A 395 -32.17 11.30 20.80
CA ILE A 395 -32.86 10.86 19.58
C ILE A 395 -34.20 11.61 19.47
N ASN A 396 -34.20 12.71 18.71
CA ASN A 396 -35.41 13.40 18.27
C ASN A 396 -35.62 13.18 16.76
N GLY A 397 -36.85 13.31 16.26
CA GLY A 397 -37.15 13.24 14.82
C GLY A 397 -36.36 14.27 13.99
N ARG A 398 -35.97 15.40 14.59
CA ARG A 398 -35.08 16.39 13.99
C ARG A 398 -33.65 15.87 13.82
N THR A 399 -33.14 15.08 14.76
CA THR A 399 -31.82 14.44 14.67
C THR A 399 -31.79 13.41 13.54
N ALA A 400 -32.86 12.60 13.41
CA ALA A 400 -32.99 11.66 12.30
C ALA A 400 -33.03 12.35 10.92
N LEU A 401 -33.74 13.49 10.82
CA LEU A 401 -33.77 14.28 9.59
C LEU A 401 -32.39 14.88 9.27
N HIS A 402 -31.64 15.31 10.29
CA HIS A 402 -30.27 15.80 10.12
C HIS A 402 -29.33 14.72 9.57
N VAL A 403 -29.42 13.49 10.07
CA VAL A 403 -28.64 12.34 9.55
C VAL A 403 -28.93 12.07 8.09
N ILE A 404 -30.21 12.10 7.71
CA ILE A 404 -30.62 11.91 6.32
C ILE A 404 -30.09 13.06 5.45
N GLY A 405 -30.14 14.30 5.95
CA GLY A 405 -29.57 15.48 5.28
C GLY A 405 -28.06 15.37 5.09
N ASP A 406 -27.32 15.02 6.14
CA ASP A 406 -25.87 14.82 6.12
C ASP A 406 -25.50 13.69 5.16
N PHE A 407 -26.27 12.60 5.13
CA PHE A 407 -26.09 11.52 4.17
C PHE A 407 -26.21 12.05 2.73
N PHE A 408 -27.28 12.78 2.39
CA PHE A 408 -27.46 13.31 1.03
C PHE A 408 -26.37 14.32 0.65
N TYR A 409 -25.95 15.16 1.60
CA TYR A 409 -24.84 16.08 1.40
C TYR A 409 -23.54 15.33 1.08
N LEU A 410 -23.16 14.37 1.92
CA LEU A 410 -21.96 13.55 1.73
C LEU A 410 -22.03 12.78 0.41
N PHE A 411 -23.18 12.19 0.09
CA PHE A 411 -23.38 11.43 -1.14
C PHE A 411 -23.22 12.29 -2.40
N LEU A 412 -23.89 13.45 -2.46
CA LEU A 412 -23.85 14.34 -3.61
C LEU A 412 -22.48 15.01 -3.77
N ALA A 413 -21.89 15.50 -2.68
CA ALA A 413 -20.58 16.15 -2.71
C ALA A 413 -19.47 15.18 -3.14
N SER A 414 -19.47 13.94 -2.63
CA SER A 414 -18.50 12.91 -3.01
C SER A 414 -18.66 12.49 -4.48
N THR A 415 -19.91 12.38 -4.95
CA THR A 415 -20.20 12.09 -6.36
C THR A 415 -19.69 13.20 -7.27
N ALA A 416 -19.94 14.46 -6.91
CA ALA A 416 -19.45 15.63 -7.65
C ALA A 416 -17.91 15.67 -7.70
N LEU A 417 -17.26 15.42 -6.55
CA LEU A 417 -15.79 15.34 -6.48
C LEU A 417 -15.25 14.23 -7.40
N GLY A 418 -15.84 13.03 -7.35
CA GLY A 418 -15.43 11.90 -8.19
C GLY A 418 -15.59 12.22 -9.69
N ILE A 419 -16.69 12.88 -10.05
CA ILE A 419 -16.93 13.35 -11.41
C ILE A 419 -15.86 14.35 -11.85
N THR A 420 -15.57 15.36 -11.04
CA THR A 420 -14.55 16.37 -11.35
C THR A 420 -13.16 15.76 -11.48
N ALA A 421 -12.76 14.88 -10.55
CA ALA A 421 -11.47 14.19 -10.58
C ALA A 421 -11.31 13.31 -11.84
N GLY A 422 -12.37 12.59 -12.23
CA GLY A 422 -12.38 11.77 -13.44
C GLY A 422 -12.25 12.59 -14.73
N LEU A 423 -12.96 13.71 -14.83
CA LEU A 423 -12.88 14.65 -15.95
C LEU A 423 -11.50 15.33 -16.03
N VAL A 424 -10.96 15.79 -14.90
CA VAL A 424 -9.62 16.38 -14.83
C VAL A 424 -8.57 15.36 -15.27
N THR A 425 -8.66 14.12 -14.77
CA THR A 425 -7.70 13.08 -15.17
C THR A 425 -7.77 12.78 -16.66
N SER A 426 -8.98 12.72 -17.21
CA SER A 426 -9.20 12.50 -18.64
C SER A 426 -8.68 13.68 -19.49
N TYR A 427 -8.85 14.91 -19.01
CA TYR A 427 -8.26 16.10 -19.63
C TYR A 427 -6.73 16.07 -19.58
N VAL A 428 -6.15 15.70 -18.43
CA VAL A 428 -4.69 15.57 -18.22
C VAL A 428 -4.11 14.51 -19.15
N LEU A 429 -4.74 13.33 -19.23
CA LEU A 429 -4.32 12.25 -20.14
C LEU A 429 -4.41 12.68 -21.61
N LYS A 430 -5.45 13.42 -21.98
CA LYS A 430 -5.64 13.95 -23.34
C LYS A 430 -4.64 15.06 -23.69
N THR A 431 -4.33 15.96 -22.76
CA THR A 431 -3.46 17.12 -23.00
C THR A 431 -1.99 16.81 -22.87
N LEU A 432 -1.60 15.92 -21.95
CA LEU A 432 -0.20 15.62 -21.73
C LEU A 432 0.43 14.77 -22.83
N THR A 433 -0.35 14.14 -23.72
CA THR A 433 0.14 13.25 -24.79
C THR A 433 1.46 12.57 -24.40
N PHE A 434 1.48 11.91 -23.23
CA PHE A 434 2.62 11.08 -22.86
C PHE A 434 2.69 10.08 -23.99
N GLY A 435 3.71 10.21 -24.84
CA GLY A 435 3.68 9.68 -26.19
C GLY A 435 3.19 8.24 -26.22
N ARG A 436 2.49 7.89 -27.30
CA ARG A 436 1.91 6.59 -27.73
C ARG A 436 2.76 5.31 -27.50
N HIS A 437 3.85 5.38 -26.75
CA HIS A 437 4.91 4.39 -26.60
C HIS A 437 4.94 3.69 -25.25
N SER A 438 4.12 4.02 -24.23
CA SER A 438 4.08 3.21 -23.00
C SER A 438 2.73 3.26 -22.26
N SER A 439 1.91 2.23 -22.48
CA SER A 439 0.66 1.96 -21.75
C SER A 439 0.84 1.90 -20.22
N VAL A 440 2.02 1.48 -19.76
CA VAL A 440 2.34 1.37 -18.33
C VAL A 440 2.28 2.73 -17.61
N ARG A 441 2.71 3.81 -18.27
CA ARG A 441 2.69 5.16 -17.67
C ARG A 441 1.28 5.73 -17.57
N GLU A 442 0.44 5.45 -18.57
CA GLU A 442 -0.97 5.83 -18.55
C GLU A 442 -1.71 5.10 -17.41
N ILE A 443 -1.46 3.79 -17.26
CA ILE A 443 -2.02 2.99 -16.16
C ILE A 443 -1.55 3.49 -14.79
N ALA A 444 -0.26 3.76 -14.63
CA ALA A 444 0.28 4.28 -13.38
C ALA A 444 -0.34 5.64 -13.01
N LEU A 445 -0.52 6.53 -13.99
CA LEU A 445 -1.15 7.83 -13.78
C LEU A 445 -2.64 7.69 -13.40
N MET A 446 -3.36 6.76 -14.04
CA MET A 446 -4.76 6.48 -13.69
C MET A 446 -4.92 6.01 -12.25
N ILE A 447 -4.10 5.03 -11.82
CA ILE A 447 -4.13 4.51 -10.45
C ILE A 447 -3.77 5.62 -9.45
N LEU A 448 -2.73 6.42 -9.74
CA LEU A 448 -2.31 7.51 -8.86
C LEU A 448 -3.38 8.60 -8.74
N MET A 449 -4.06 8.94 -9.83
CA MET A 449 -5.12 9.94 -9.83
C MET A 449 -6.40 9.44 -9.15
N ALA A 450 -6.72 8.15 -9.29
CA ALA A 450 -7.79 7.52 -8.53
C ALA A 450 -7.48 7.58 -7.02
N TYR A 451 -6.25 7.23 -6.63
CA TYR A 451 -5.81 7.30 -5.24
C TYR A 451 -5.80 8.75 -4.70
N LEU A 452 -5.37 9.71 -5.52
CA LEU A 452 -5.45 11.13 -5.17
C LEU A 452 -6.90 11.58 -4.93
N SER A 453 -7.86 11.10 -5.73
CA SER A 453 -9.27 11.41 -5.52
C SER A 453 -9.80 10.85 -4.19
N TYR A 454 -9.33 9.65 -3.78
CA TYR A 454 -9.63 9.07 -2.48
C TYR A 454 -9.11 9.95 -1.34
N MET A 455 -7.81 10.29 -1.36
CA MET A 455 -7.17 11.07 -0.32
C MET A 455 -7.75 12.49 -0.21
N LEU A 456 -8.11 13.10 -1.35
CA LEU A 456 -8.75 14.41 -1.37
C LEU A 456 -10.15 14.36 -0.76
N ALA A 457 -10.91 13.29 -1.00
CA ALA A 457 -12.20 13.10 -0.36
C ALA A 457 -12.07 12.93 1.16
N GLU A 458 -11.14 12.10 1.63
CA GLU A 458 -10.88 11.94 3.07
C GLU A 458 -10.44 13.26 3.73
N LEU A 459 -9.58 14.04 3.06
CA LEU A 459 -9.18 15.38 3.52
C LEU A 459 -10.38 16.34 3.66
N LEU A 460 -11.34 16.25 2.74
CA LEU A 460 -12.56 17.05 2.74
C LEU A 460 -13.67 16.45 3.64
N GLN A 461 -13.40 15.38 4.38
CA GLN A 461 -14.38 14.62 5.17
C GLN A 461 -15.57 14.10 4.35
N LEU A 462 -15.33 13.82 3.06
CA LEU A 462 -16.26 13.21 2.11
C LEU A 462 -16.03 11.70 2.02
N SER A 463 -16.89 10.99 1.27
CA SER A 463 -16.74 9.56 1.01
C SER A 463 -15.67 9.29 -0.04
N GLY A 464 -14.49 8.83 0.39
CA GLY A 464 -13.43 8.41 -0.53
C GLY A 464 -13.87 7.28 -1.47
N ILE A 465 -14.64 6.32 -0.96
CA ILE A 465 -15.14 5.17 -1.73
C ILE A 465 -16.02 5.63 -2.89
N LEU A 466 -17.02 6.47 -2.60
CA LEU A 466 -17.95 6.96 -3.62
C LEU A 466 -17.23 7.85 -4.65
N THR A 467 -16.29 8.66 -4.18
CA THR A 467 -15.45 9.52 -5.03
C THR A 467 -14.64 8.70 -6.04
N VAL A 468 -13.93 7.67 -5.56
CA VAL A 468 -13.09 6.80 -6.40
C VAL A 468 -13.93 6.01 -7.40
N PHE A 469 -15.10 5.52 -7.00
CA PHE A 469 -16.00 4.78 -7.89
C PHE A 469 -16.43 5.61 -9.11
N PHE A 470 -16.98 6.81 -8.88
CA PHE A 470 -17.39 7.70 -9.96
C PHE A 470 -16.22 8.23 -10.79
N CYS A 471 -15.06 8.42 -10.13
CA CYS A 471 -13.82 8.74 -10.82
C CYS A 471 -13.43 7.62 -11.81
N GLY A 472 -13.49 6.35 -11.39
CA GLY A 472 -13.25 5.18 -12.25
C GLY A 472 -14.26 5.04 -13.40
N ILE A 473 -15.55 5.27 -13.15
CA ILE A 473 -16.60 5.26 -14.19
C ILE A 473 -16.28 6.26 -15.29
N LEU A 474 -15.89 7.49 -14.92
CA LEU A 474 -15.56 8.51 -15.90
C LEU A 474 -14.23 8.25 -16.61
N MET A 475 -13.19 7.82 -15.89
CA MET A 475 -11.90 7.51 -16.51
C MET A 475 -12.04 6.39 -17.55
N SER A 476 -12.82 5.34 -17.26
CA SER A 476 -13.04 4.24 -18.22
C SER A 476 -13.68 4.69 -19.53
N HIS A 477 -14.33 5.86 -19.58
CA HIS A 477 -14.87 6.40 -20.83
C HIS A 477 -13.77 6.79 -21.82
N TYR A 478 -12.61 7.18 -21.31
CA TYR A 478 -11.53 7.76 -22.10
C TYR A 478 -10.30 6.84 -22.23
N THR A 479 -10.15 5.87 -21.33
CA THR A 479 -9.07 4.89 -21.33
C THR A 479 -9.67 3.50 -21.17
N TRP A 480 -9.47 2.60 -22.11
CA TRP A 480 -9.95 1.22 -22.00
C TRP A 480 -8.81 0.28 -22.34
N HIS A 481 -8.18 -0.33 -21.33
CA HIS A 481 -7.69 -1.72 -21.31
C HIS A 481 -6.94 -2.04 -19.99
N ASN A 482 -7.19 -3.27 -19.52
CA ASN A 482 -6.42 -4.09 -18.57
C ASN A 482 -6.25 -3.58 -17.13
N LEU A 483 -7.04 -4.15 -16.21
CA LEU A 483 -6.68 -4.42 -14.81
C LEU A 483 -7.55 -5.59 -14.32
N SER A 484 -6.92 -6.64 -13.81
CA SER A 484 -7.56 -7.70 -13.03
C SER A 484 -6.79 -7.81 -11.72
N GLU A 485 -7.52 -7.83 -10.61
CA GLU A 485 -7.18 -8.59 -9.40
C GLU A 485 -8.30 -8.41 -8.36
N LYS A 486 -8.92 -9.54 -7.97
CA LYS A 486 -9.89 -9.64 -6.86
C LYS A 486 -9.64 -10.94 -6.10
N THR A 487 -8.62 -10.95 -5.26
CA THR A 487 -8.30 -12.14 -4.41
C THR A 487 -7.84 -11.78 -3.00
N PHE A 488 -7.56 -10.51 -2.71
CA PHE A 488 -6.84 -10.09 -1.50
C PHE A 488 -7.61 -10.18 -0.19
N ILE A 489 -8.93 -10.00 -0.22
CA ILE A 489 -9.70 -9.73 1.01
C ILE A 489 -10.07 -11.02 1.75
N PHE A 490 -10.49 -12.05 1.02
CA PHE A 490 -10.93 -13.32 1.59
C PHE A 490 -9.80 -14.11 2.26
N LEU A 491 -8.57 -13.90 1.80
CA LEU A 491 -7.38 -14.46 2.41
C LEU A 491 -7.11 -13.88 3.80
N TYR A 492 -7.14 -12.54 3.89
CA TYR A 492 -6.83 -11.80 5.11
C TYR A 492 -7.88 -12.09 6.19
N VAL A 493 -9.15 -12.17 5.80
CA VAL A 493 -10.27 -12.55 6.67
C VAL A 493 -10.14 -14.00 7.17
N GLY A 494 -9.71 -14.94 6.32
CA GLY A 494 -9.53 -16.35 6.71
C GLY A 494 -8.40 -16.56 7.72
N MET A 495 -7.32 -15.76 7.63
CA MET A 495 -6.21 -15.78 8.60
C MET A 495 -6.64 -15.26 9.98
N ASP A 496 -7.41 -14.17 10.01
CA ASP A 496 -7.85 -13.48 11.24
C ASP A 496 -9.00 -14.20 11.96
N ALA A 497 -9.85 -14.95 11.23
CA ALA A 497 -10.93 -15.76 11.82
C ALA A 497 -10.46 -16.80 12.86
N LEU A 498 -9.16 -17.12 12.88
CA LEU A 498 -8.52 -18.10 13.76
C LEU A 498 -7.75 -17.48 14.93
N ASP A 499 -7.90 -16.17 15.18
CA ASP A 499 -7.27 -15.52 16.33
C ASP A 499 -7.85 -16.06 17.65
N ILE A 500 -7.09 -16.92 18.32
CA ILE A 500 -7.50 -17.61 19.55
C ILE A 500 -7.76 -16.66 20.72
N GLU A 501 -7.20 -15.44 20.68
CA GLU A 501 -7.39 -14.43 21.71
C GLU A 501 -8.81 -13.85 21.67
N MET A 502 -9.31 -13.53 20.47
CA MET A 502 -10.70 -13.10 20.25
C MET A 502 -11.71 -14.16 20.72
N TRP A 503 -11.48 -15.43 20.35
CA TRP A 503 -12.34 -16.55 20.77
C TRP A 503 -12.32 -16.80 22.28
N ARG A 504 -11.16 -16.59 22.93
CA ARG A 504 -11.00 -16.75 24.39
C ARG A 504 -11.63 -15.59 25.18
N MET A 505 -11.69 -14.40 24.59
CA MET A 505 -12.28 -13.20 25.21
C MET A 505 -13.82 -13.22 25.19
N THR A 506 -14.42 -14.00 24.29
CA THR A 506 -15.86 -14.23 24.25
C THR A 506 -16.30 -15.09 25.45
N LYS A 507 -16.88 -14.44 26.47
CA LYS A 507 -17.40 -15.12 27.69
C LYS A 507 -18.79 -15.75 27.52
N LEU A 508 -19.42 -15.59 26.35
CA LEU A 508 -20.75 -16.14 26.07
C LEU A 508 -20.68 -17.64 25.80
N SER A 509 -21.70 -18.37 26.25
CA SER A 509 -21.82 -19.79 25.94
C SER A 509 -21.91 -19.99 24.42
N PHE A 510 -21.33 -21.08 23.91
CA PHE A 510 -21.41 -21.45 22.50
C PHE A 510 -22.85 -21.45 21.97
N GLY A 511 -23.81 -21.90 22.78
CA GLY A 511 -25.24 -21.88 22.42
C GLY A 511 -25.85 -20.48 22.27
N THR A 512 -25.44 -19.51 23.08
CA THR A 512 -25.90 -18.12 22.97
C THR A 512 -25.32 -17.41 21.74
N SER A 513 -24.04 -17.59 21.41
CA SER A 513 -23.45 -17.04 20.17
C SER A 513 -24.10 -17.66 18.92
N MET A 514 -24.31 -18.99 18.91
CA MET A 514 -25.01 -19.65 17.80
C MET A 514 -26.45 -19.13 17.62
N SER A 515 -27.12 -18.76 18.71
CA SER A 515 -28.46 -18.17 18.67
C SER A 515 -28.46 -16.75 18.09
N ILE A 516 -27.50 -15.90 18.49
CA ILE A 516 -27.34 -14.54 17.94
C ILE A 516 -27.08 -14.61 16.44
N TYR A 517 -26.12 -15.44 16.03
CA TYR A 517 -25.80 -15.71 14.64
C TYR A 517 -27.04 -16.18 13.84
N SER A 518 -27.80 -17.15 14.36
CA SER A 518 -29.00 -17.65 13.69
C SER A 518 -30.06 -16.56 13.53
N THR A 519 -30.22 -15.68 14.52
CA THR A 519 -31.13 -14.53 14.40
C THR A 519 -30.66 -13.49 13.39
N LEU A 520 -29.36 -13.23 13.28
CA LEU A 520 -28.81 -12.32 12.28
C LEU A 520 -29.05 -12.84 10.85
N ILE A 521 -28.85 -14.13 10.60
CA ILE A 521 -29.19 -14.75 9.30
C ILE A 521 -30.67 -14.58 8.97
N LEU A 522 -31.55 -14.89 9.93
CA LEU A 522 -32.98 -14.78 9.73
C LEU A 522 -33.39 -13.32 9.41
N LEU A 523 -32.84 -12.37 10.15
CA LEU A 523 -33.08 -10.94 9.92
C LEU A 523 -32.60 -10.51 8.54
N ILE A 524 -31.43 -10.96 8.09
CA ILE A 524 -30.88 -10.66 6.76
C ILE A 524 -31.77 -11.23 5.64
N LEU A 525 -32.22 -12.49 5.78
CA LEU A 525 -33.12 -13.14 4.82
C LEU A 525 -34.44 -12.37 4.67
N LEU A 526 -35.09 -12.07 5.81
CA LEU A 526 -36.36 -11.34 5.86
C LEU A 526 -36.21 -9.91 5.32
N CYS A 527 -35.14 -9.24 5.72
CA CYS A 527 -34.82 -7.89 5.29
C CYS A 527 -34.63 -7.82 3.77
N ARG A 528 -33.84 -8.72 3.19
CA ARG A 528 -33.62 -8.73 1.74
C ARG A 528 -34.91 -9.04 0.99
N ALA A 529 -35.78 -9.89 1.51
CA ALA A 529 -37.09 -10.12 0.89
C ALA A 529 -37.95 -8.85 0.93
N ALA A 530 -38.01 -8.16 2.07
CA ALA A 530 -38.75 -6.91 2.24
C ALA A 530 -38.23 -5.76 1.36
N LEU A 531 -36.97 -5.83 0.91
CA LEU A 531 -36.35 -4.88 0.01
C LEU A 531 -36.60 -5.26 -1.47
N VAL A 532 -36.26 -6.49 -1.85
CA VAL A 532 -36.14 -6.88 -3.26
C VAL A 532 -37.50 -6.99 -3.95
N PHE A 533 -38.50 -7.60 -3.30
CA PHE A 533 -39.81 -7.80 -3.93
C PHE A 533 -40.57 -6.47 -4.12
N PRO A 534 -40.68 -5.58 -3.12
CA PRO A 534 -41.38 -4.31 -3.31
C PRO A 534 -40.66 -3.35 -4.27
N LEU A 535 -39.32 -3.23 -4.17
CA LEU A 535 -38.57 -2.33 -5.04
C LEU A 535 -38.54 -2.80 -6.50
N SER A 536 -38.55 -4.11 -6.75
CA SER A 536 -38.65 -4.64 -8.12
C SER A 536 -40.04 -4.40 -8.73
N VAL A 537 -41.11 -4.47 -7.94
CA VAL A 537 -42.47 -4.10 -8.39
C VAL A 537 -42.54 -2.61 -8.72
N LEU A 538 -42.00 -1.76 -7.84
CA LEU A 538 -41.92 -0.31 -8.08
C LEU A 538 -41.10 0.01 -9.33
N SER A 539 -39.94 -0.64 -9.49
CA SER A 539 -39.10 -0.44 -10.66
C SER A 539 -39.75 -0.94 -11.95
N ASN A 540 -40.52 -2.03 -11.90
CA ASN A 540 -41.32 -2.51 -13.04
C ASN A 540 -42.38 -1.49 -13.45
N TYR A 541 -43.04 -0.85 -12.48
CA TYR A 541 -43.99 0.21 -12.74
C TYR A 541 -43.33 1.43 -13.40
N MET A 542 -42.17 1.87 -12.88
CA MET A 542 -41.42 3.00 -13.44
C MET A 542 -40.90 2.70 -14.86
N ASN A 543 -40.40 1.49 -15.12
CA ASN A 543 -39.90 1.08 -16.43
C ASN A 543 -41.01 0.98 -17.48
N ARG A 544 -42.22 0.53 -17.10
CA ARG A 544 -43.40 0.52 -17.99
C ARG A 544 -43.78 1.94 -18.43
N ARG A 545 -43.76 2.91 -17.51
CA ARG A 545 -44.08 4.32 -17.81
C ARG A 545 -43.06 4.97 -18.74
N ALA A 546 -41.79 4.55 -18.67
CA ALA A 546 -40.69 5.05 -19.48
C ALA A 546 -40.50 4.32 -20.84
N LYS A 547 -41.40 3.41 -21.24
CA LYS A 547 -41.29 2.56 -22.45
C LYS A 547 -39.95 1.80 -22.56
N ARG A 548 -39.39 1.36 -21.42
CA ARG A 548 -38.14 0.57 -21.39
C ARG A 548 -38.46 -0.93 -21.51
N THR A 549 -37.59 -1.68 -22.20
CA THR A 549 -37.76 -3.12 -22.48
C THR A 549 -37.39 -4.05 -21.31
N SER A 550 -36.80 -3.53 -20.22
CA SER A 550 -36.35 -4.31 -19.07
C SER A 550 -37.46 -4.51 -18.04
N VAL A 551 -38.14 -5.66 -18.09
CA VAL A 551 -39.12 -6.10 -17.10
C VAL A 551 -38.50 -7.17 -16.20
N PHE A 552 -38.53 -6.98 -14.89
CA PHE A 552 -38.10 -7.98 -13.92
C PHE A 552 -39.12 -9.11 -13.83
N THR A 553 -38.70 -10.33 -14.17
CA THR A 553 -39.49 -11.53 -13.90
C THR A 553 -39.26 -12.02 -12.48
N PHE A 554 -40.14 -12.89 -11.99
CA PHE A 554 -40.02 -13.48 -10.65
C PHE A 554 -38.69 -14.23 -10.45
N LYS A 555 -38.18 -14.90 -11.49
CA LYS A 555 -36.85 -15.52 -11.47
C LYS A 555 -35.75 -14.49 -11.20
N HIS A 556 -35.76 -13.34 -11.89
CA HIS A 556 -34.79 -12.27 -11.64
C HIS A 556 -34.85 -11.75 -10.20
N GLN A 557 -36.05 -11.65 -9.61
CA GLN A 557 -36.22 -11.20 -8.23
C GLN A 557 -35.58 -12.19 -7.23
N ILE A 558 -35.77 -13.49 -7.44
CA ILE A 558 -35.13 -14.53 -6.61
C ILE A 558 -33.61 -14.46 -6.73
N ILE A 559 -33.08 -14.29 -7.94
CA ILE A 559 -31.63 -14.20 -8.16
C ILE A 559 -31.05 -12.97 -7.43
N ILE A 560 -31.69 -11.81 -7.53
CA ILE A 560 -31.27 -10.57 -6.84
C ILE A 560 -31.38 -10.72 -5.32
N TRP A 561 -32.43 -11.39 -4.84
CA TRP A 561 -32.62 -11.69 -3.42
C TRP A 561 -31.49 -12.57 -2.90
N TRP A 562 -31.19 -13.67 -3.60
CA TRP A 562 -30.12 -14.61 -3.25
C TRP A 562 -28.73 -13.98 -3.28
N ALA A 563 -28.41 -13.26 -4.37
CA ALA A 563 -27.14 -12.54 -4.53
C ALA A 563 -26.87 -11.56 -3.38
N GLY A 564 -27.95 -11.00 -2.82
CA GLY A 564 -27.91 -10.04 -1.73
C GLY A 564 -27.70 -10.60 -0.33
N LEU A 565 -27.70 -11.92 -0.16
CA LEU A 565 -27.52 -12.57 1.15
C LEU A 565 -26.05 -12.60 1.56
N MET A 566 -25.14 -12.52 0.59
CA MET A 566 -23.70 -12.51 0.82
C MET A 566 -23.27 -11.23 1.55
N ARG A 567 -22.44 -11.42 2.58
CA ARG A 567 -21.74 -10.35 3.30
C ARG A 567 -20.25 -10.49 3.00
N GLY A 568 -19.55 -9.37 2.96
CA GLY A 568 -18.14 -9.37 2.55
C GLY A 568 -17.27 -8.46 3.38
N ALA A 569 -16.15 -8.10 2.77
CA ALA A 569 -15.07 -7.30 3.34
C ALA A 569 -15.52 -6.05 4.12
N VAL A 570 -16.48 -5.31 3.55
CA VAL A 570 -16.94 -4.04 4.10
C VAL A 570 -17.62 -4.24 5.45
N SER A 571 -18.42 -5.30 5.61
CA SER A 571 -19.04 -5.64 6.90
C SER A 571 -17.99 -5.91 7.98
N ILE A 572 -16.93 -6.65 7.64
CA ILE A 572 -15.83 -6.95 8.58
C ILE A 572 -15.11 -5.66 8.95
N ALA A 573 -14.66 -4.89 7.97
CA ALA A 573 -13.91 -3.66 8.22
C ALA A 573 -14.69 -2.65 9.10
N LEU A 574 -16.02 -2.54 8.89
CA LEU A 574 -16.88 -1.70 9.73
C LEU A 574 -17.11 -2.28 11.13
N ALA A 575 -17.21 -3.60 11.28
CA ALA A 575 -17.31 -4.24 12.58
C ALA A 575 -16.04 -4.02 13.42
N PHE A 576 -14.86 -4.17 12.81
CA PHE A 576 -13.60 -3.84 13.45
C PHE A 576 -13.56 -2.36 13.86
N LYS A 577 -13.92 -1.45 12.96
CA LYS A 577 -13.98 -0.01 13.25
C LYS A 577 -14.93 0.37 14.39
N GLN A 578 -16.03 -0.39 14.59
CA GLN A 578 -16.99 -0.13 15.68
C GLN A 578 -16.53 -0.72 17.01
N PHE A 579 -16.06 -1.97 16.99
CA PHE A 579 -15.96 -2.80 18.18
C PHE A 579 -14.52 -2.96 18.68
N THR A 580 -13.52 -2.53 17.91
CA THR A 580 -12.12 -2.46 18.35
C THR A 580 -11.69 -1.02 18.63
N TYR A 581 -10.75 -0.86 19.56
CA TYR A 581 -10.01 0.38 19.76
C TYR A 581 -8.52 0.05 19.64
N SER A 582 -7.86 0.58 18.61
CA SER A 582 -6.45 0.27 18.30
C SER A 582 -6.17 -1.23 18.10
N GLY A 583 -7.08 -1.95 17.44
CA GLY A 583 -6.89 -3.37 17.08
C GLY A 583 -7.00 -4.38 18.23
N VAL A 584 -7.37 -3.95 19.45
CA VAL A 584 -7.52 -4.85 20.62
C VAL A 584 -8.93 -4.74 21.20
N THR A 585 -9.57 -5.88 21.43
CA THR A 585 -10.87 -5.96 22.12
C THR A 585 -10.68 -6.31 23.60
N LEU A 586 -10.77 -5.30 24.47
CA LEU A 586 -10.78 -5.51 25.93
C LEU A 586 -12.17 -5.90 26.47
N ILE A 587 -13.23 -5.69 25.68
CA ILE A 587 -14.63 -5.90 26.08
C ILE A 587 -15.18 -7.19 25.45
N PRO A 588 -15.62 -8.19 26.24
CA PRO A 588 -16.14 -9.47 25.74
C PRO A 588 -17.32 -9.36 24.77
N ILE A 589 -18.20 -8.38 24.97
CA ILE A 589 -19.39 -8.14 24.15
C ILE A 589 -18.97 -7.72 22.73
N ASN A 590 -17.99 -6.83 22.63
CA ASN A 590 -17.44 -6.35 21.37
C ASN A 590 -16.71 -7.45 20.60
N ALA A 591 -15.92 -8.27 21.30
CA ALA A 591 -15.28 -9.45 20.70
C ALA A 591 -16.32 -10.41 20.10
N THR A 592 -17.43 -10.64 20.82
CA THR A 592 -18.54 -11.50 20.33
C THR A 592 -19.15 -10.96 19.04
N MET A 593 -19.38 -9.65 18.94
CA MET A 593 -19.94 -9.04 17.73
C MET A 593 -19.00 -9.16 16.52
N ILE A 594 -17.68 -9.04 16.73
CA ILE A 594 -16.68 -9.22 15.67
C ILE A 594 -16.66 -10.68 15.23
N THR A 595 -16.58 -11.63 16.17
CA THR A 595 -16.59 -13.06 15.84
C THR A 595 -17.87 -13.47 15.12
N ASP A 596 -19.03 -13.00 15.56
CA ASP A 596 -20.31 -13.28 14.91
C ASP A 596 -20.34 -12.68 13.49
N THR A 597 -19.76 -11.48 13.28
CA THR A 597 -19.65 -10.86 11.95
C THR A 597 -18.75 -11.67 11.01
N ILE A 598 -17.60 -12.15 11.50
CA ILE A 598 -16.68 -13.00 10.73
C ILE A 598 -17.38 -14.31 10.34
N VAL A 599 -18.04 -14.97 11.30
CA VAL A 599 -18.78 -16.23 11.05
C VAL A 599 -19.90 -16.00 10.02
N MET A 600 -20.62 -14.87 10.11
CA MET A 600 -21.64 -14.49 9.13
C MET A 600 -21.08 -14.33 7.72
N VAL A 601 -19.94 -13.65 7.56
CA VAL A 601 -19.28 -13.48 6.26
C VAL A 601 -18.79 -14.81 5.72
N LEU A 602 -18.12 -15.63 6.54
CA LEU A 602 -17.64 -16.96 6.14
C LEU A 602 -18.80 -17.87 5.72
N PHE A 603 -19.87 -17.94 6.51
CA PHE A 603 -21.02 -18.78 6.20
C PHE A 603 -21.77 -18.30 4.96
N SER A 604 -22.10 -17.02 4.87
CA SER A 604 -22.82 -16.49 3.72
C SER A 604 -21.99 -16.63 2.43
N THR A 605 -20.67 -16.43 2.51
CA THR A 605 -19.78 -16.65 1.37
C THR A 605 -19.74 -18.13 0.99
N LEU A 606 -19.53 -19.05 1.93
CA LEU A 606 -19.38 -20.47 1.62
C LEU A 606 -20.71 -21.09 1.14
N VAL A 607 -21.80 -20.88 1.87
CA VAL A 607 -23.11 -21.49 1.57
C VAL A 607 -23.73 -20.88 0.32
N CYS A 608 -23.84 -19.54 0.24
CA CYS A 608 -24.47 -18.93 -0.92
C CYS A 608 -23.63 -19.12 -2.20
N SER A 609 -22.29 -19.21 -2.10
CA SER A 609 -21.44 -19.42 -3.28
C SER A 609 -21.48 -20.86 -3.77
N SER A 610 -21.56 -21.86 -2.88
CA SER A 610 -21.67 -23.25 -3.29
C SER A 610 -23.03 -23.59 -3.94
N ILE A 611 -24.09 -22.87 -3.58
CA ILE A 611 -25.44 -23.09 -4.11
C ILE A 611 -25.69 -22.29 -5.41
N SER A 612 -24.97 -21.17 -5.61
CA SER A 612 -25.15 -20.30 -6.77
C SER A 612 -25.04 -21.03 -8.13
N PRO A 613 -24.09 -21.93 -8.39
CA PRO A 613 -24.00 -22.66 -9.66
C PRO A 613 -25.20 -23.59 -9.93
N ILE A 614 -25.91 -24.04 -8.89
CA ILE A 614 -27.02 -25.00 -8.97
C ILE A 614 -28.35 -24.29 -9.29
N ASP A 615 -28.54 -23.09 -8.74
CA ASP A 615 -29.79 -22.32 -8.92
C ASP A 615 -29.80 -21.44 -10.18
N PHE A 616 -28.63 -21.17 -10.77
CA PHE A 616 -28.49 -20.31 -11.96
C PHE A 616 -28.26 -21.07 -13.28
N SER A 617 -28.05 -22.39 -13.23
CA SER A 617 -28.11 -23.30 -14.39
C SER A 617 -29.54 -23.67 -14.74
#